data_AF-A0A0B6YUG5-F1
#
_entry.id   AF-A0A0B6YUG5-F1
#
_cell.length_a   1.000
_cell.length_b   1.000
_cell.length_c   1.000
_cell.angle_alpha   90.00
_cell.angle_beta   90.00
_cell.angle_gamma   90.00
#
_symmetry.space_group_name_H-M   'P 1'
#
loop_
_entity.id
_entity.type
_entity.pdbx_description
1 polymer ?
#
loop_
_entity_poly.entity_id
_entity_poly.type
_entity_poly.pdbx_seq_one_letter_code
_entity_poly.pdbx_strand_id
1 'polypeptide(L)'
;SELKGTESWTSQHISDHSGFHYRQFLLSQLHSRQVELASTCMQNSTELLLLEMSLICNLIRSFPGHETLWYHRRFLFQTLLKSDNLEVKLLKHSSNGHAPVPEKTQVKDLAALKSFYVLREIENVRKNDSCTSHDYQQTLVLKYVQWLQSL
;
A
#
# COMPACT_ATOMS: atom_id res chain seq x y z
N SER A 1 -14.03 -13.94 3.94
CA SER A 1 -12.92 -14.04 4.91
C SER A 1 -13.12 -13.00 5.99
N GLU A 2 -12.49 -13.17 7.16
CA GLU A 2 -12.49 -12.19 8.26
C GLU A 2 -12.09 -10.78 7.80
N LEU A 3 -11.08 -10.70 6.91
CA LEU A 3 -10.63 -9.44 6.33
C LEU A 3 -11.75 -8.71 5.56
N LYS A 4 -12.57 -9.43 4.79
CA LYS A 4 -13.73 -8.85 4.10
C LYS A 4 -14.83 -8.46 5.09
N GLY A 5 -15.04 -9.26 6.14
CA GLY A 5 -16.03 -8.97 7.19
C GLY A 5 -15.76 -7.66 7.93
N THR A 6 -14.50 -7.32 8.16
CA THR A 6 -14.08 -6.10 8.88
C THR A 6 -14.02 -4.84 7.99
N GLU A 7 -14.18 -4.98 6.67
CA GLU A 7 -14.09 -3.86 5.72
C GLU A 7 -15.21 -2.85 5.91
N SER A 8 -16.45 -3.34 6.04
CA SER A 8 -17.63 -2.49 6.25
C SER A 8 -17.52 -1.67 7.54
N TRP A 9 -17.03 -2.30 8.62
CA TRP A 9 -16.84 -1.63 9.90
C TRP A 9 -15.80 -0.50 9.79
N THR A 10 -14.61 -0.81 9.28
CA THR A 10 -13.50 0.16 9.20
C THR A 10 -13.76 1.28 8.20
N SER A 11 -14.56 1.03 7.15
CA SER A 11 -15.00 2.07 6.22
C SER A 11 -16.01 3.05 6.83
N GLN A 12 -16.75 2.63 7.86
CA GLN A 12 -17.68 3.49 8.61
C GLN A 12 -17.01 4.14 9.83
N HIS A 13 -15.99 3.48 10.41
CA HIS A 13 -15.29 3.91 11.62
C HIS A 13 -13.83 4.26 11.28
N ILE A 14 -13.65 5.27 10.43
CA ILE A 14 -12.36 5.61 9.81
C ILE A 14 -11.27 6.08 10.80
N SER A 15 -11.65 6.45 12.03
CA SER A 15 -10.71 6.80 13.12
C SER A 15 -10.41 5.63 14.07
N ASP A 16 -10.99 4.44 13.87
CA ASP A 16 -10.80 3.28 14.74
C ASP A 16 -9.42 2.65 14.55
N HIS A 17 -8.45 3.10 15.35
CA HIS A 17 -7.09 2.56 15.34
C HIS A 17 -7.05 1.05 15.61
N SER A 18 -7.89 0.55 16.52
CA SER A 18 -7.92 -0.87 16.88
C SER A 18 -8.46 -1.71 15.72
N GLY A 19 -9.49 -1.24 15.03
CA GLY A 19 -10.04 -1.87 13.83
C GLY A 19 -9.00 -1.98 12.71
N PHE A 20 -8.29 -0.89 12.41
CA PHE A 20 -7.22 -0.94 11.40
C PHE A 20 -6.02 -1.77 11.85
N HIS A 21 -5.69 -1.80 13.13
CA HIS A 21 -4.63 -2.66 13.65
C HIS A 21 -4.99 -4.15 13.53
N TYR A 22 -6.24 -4.51 13.82
CA TYR A 22 -6.72 -5.88 13.61
C TYR A 22 -6.62 -6.30 12.14
N ARG A 23 -6.91 -5.38 11.20
CA ARG A 23 -6.70 -5.64 9.76
C ARG A 23 -5.23 -5.86 9.41
N GLN A 24 -4.30 -5.09 10.00
CA GLN A 24 -2.86 -5.32 9.84
C GLN A 24 -2.45 -6.72 10.31
N PHE A 25 -2.99 -7.16 11.45
CA PHE A 25 -2.79 -8.51 11.96
C PHE A 25 -3.29 -9.56 10.96
N LEU A 26 -4.53 -9.44 10.46
CA LEU A 26 -5.09 -10.37 9.48
C LEU A 26 -4.25 -10.47 8.20
N LEU A 27 -3.83 -9.33 7.64
CA LEU A 27 -2.99 -9.27 6.44
C LEU A 27 -1.63 -9.93 6.68
N SER A 28 -1.01 -9.69 7.84
CA SER A 28 0.26 -10.32 8.21
C SER A 28 0.13 -11.83 8.32
N GLN A 29 -0.94 -12.33 8.97
CA GLN A 29 -1.19 -13.76 9.09
C GLN A 29 -1.43 -14.43 7.73
N LEU A 30 -2.15 -13.76 6.82
CA LEU A 30 -2.38 -14.26 5.47
C LEU A 30 -1.08 -14.33 4.66
N HIS A 31 -0.22 -13.31 4.79
CA HIS A 31 1.08 -13.29 4.13
C HIS A 31 1.99 -14.43 4.64
N SER A 32 2.14 -14.57 5.96
CA SER A 32 2.96 -15.63 6.57
C SER A 32 2.49 -17.03 6.17
N ARG A 33 1.18 -17.29 6.22
CA ARG A 33 0.62 -18.59 5.84
C ARG A 33 0.81 -18.91 4.36
N GLN A 34 0.82 -17.91 3.47
CA GLN A 34 1.07 -18.16 2.05
C GLN A 34 2.51 -18.62 1.82
N VAL A 35 3.48 -18.06 2.56
CA VAL A 35 4.88 -18.50 2.49
C VAL A 35 4.99 -19.98 2.88
N GLU A 36 4.22 -20.42 3.89
CA GLU A 36 4.20 -21.82 4.35
C GLU A 36 3.46 -22.77 3.39
N LEU A 37 2.42 -22.29 2.71
CA LEU A 37 1.49 -23.10 1.90
C LEU A 37 1.69 -22.95 0.38
N ALA A 38 2.92 -22.61 -0.05
CA ALA A 38 3.29 -22.17 -1.41
C ALA A 38 2.81 -23.03 -2.59
N SER A 39 2.21 -24.20 -2.36
CA SER A 39 1.72 -25.15 -3.35
C SER A 39 0.18 -25.24 -3.54
N THR A 40 -0.67 -24.56 -2.73
CA THR A 40 -2.13 -24.87 -2.76
C THR A 40 -3.10 -23.68 -2.79
N CYS A 41 -2.72 -22.44 -2.43
CA CYS A 41 -3.69 -21.34 -2.35
C CYS A 41 -3.64 -20.36 -3.54
N MET A 42 -4.81 -20.10 -4.15
CA MET A 42 -4.97 -19.25 -5.35
C MET A 42 -4.91 -17.74 -5.06
N GLN A 43 -4.66 -17.32 -3.82
CA GLN A 43 -4.70 -15.89 -3.45
C GLN A 43 -3.30 -15.37 -3.21
N ASN A 44 -2.89 -14.46 -4.07
CA ASN A 44 -1.62 -13.77 -4.00
C ASN A 44 -1.67 -12.69 -2.91
N SER A 45 -0.97 -12.85 -1.79
CA SER A 45 -0.93 -11.87 -0.68
C SER A 45 -0.57 -10.47 -1.14
N THR A 46 0.27 -10.34 -2.19
CA THR A 46 0.56 -9.03 -2.79
C THR A 46 -0.70 -8.38 -3.36
N GLU A 47 -1.57 -9.15 -4.01
CA GLU A 47 -2.84 -8.65 -4.56
C GLU A 47 -3.77 -8.16 -3.45
N LEU A 48 -3.87 -8.90 -2.35
CA LEU A 48 -4.63 -8.47 -1.17
C LEU A 48 -4.10 -7.14 -0.59
N LEU A 49 -2.77 -6.98 -0.48
CA LEU A 49 -2.16 -5.74 -0.03
C LEU A 49 -2.43 -4.57 -0.99
N LEU A 50 -2.44 -4.81 -2.31
CA LEU A 50 -2.75 -3.78 -3.31
C LEU A 50 -4.23 -3.37 -3.28
N LEU A 51 -5.14 -4.34 -3.10
CA LEU A 51 -6.56 -4.05 -2.91
C LEU A 51 -6.79 -3.23 -1.64
N GLU A 52 -6.13 -3.60 -0.54
CA GLU A 52 -6.19 -2.82 0.70
C GLU A 52 -5.61 -1.42 0.49
N MET A 53 -4.48 -1.29 -0.23
CA MET A 53 -3.88 0.01 -0.55
C MET A 53 -4.86 0.89 -1.33
N SER A 54 -5.58 0.32 -2.29
CA SER A 54 -6.63 1.01 -3.05
C SER A 54 -7.78 1.45 -2.14
N LEU A 55 -8.24 0.58 -1.22
CA LEU A 55 -9.28 0.91 -0.24
C LEU A 55 -8.86 2.11 0.61
N ILE A 56 -7.65 2.09 1.16
CA ILE A 56 -7.15 3.18 2.00
C ILE A 56 -6.99 4.48 1.21
N CYS A 57 -6.50 4.43 -0.03
CA CYS A 57 -6.44 5.62 -0.89
C CYS A 57 -7.83 6.20 -1.18
N ASN A 58 -8.85 5.36 -1.31
CA ASN A 58 -10.24 5.83 -1.45
C ASN A 58 -10.71 6.50 -0.14
N LEU A 59 -10.47 5.87 1.01
CA LEU A 59 -10.87 6.42 2.32
C LEU A 59 -10.17 7.74 2.64
N ILE A 60 -8.87 7.88 2.35
CA ILE A 60 -8.13 9.14 2.57
C ILE A 60 -8.73 10.29 1.73
N ARG A 61 -9.12 10.01 0.48
CA ARG A 61 -9.72 11.02 -0.40
C ARG A 61 -11.15 11.38 0.03
N SER A 62 -11.94 10.40 0.47
CA SER A 62 -13.31 10.61 0.93
C SER A 62 -13.38 11.25 2.32
N PHE A 63 -12.41 10.96 3.18
CA PHE A 63 -12.36 11.37 4.58
C PHE A 63 -10.95 11.91 4.91
N PRO A 64 -10.60 13.12 4.43
CA PRO A 64 -9.31 13.72 4.70
C PRO A 64 -9.14 14.07 6.18
N GLY A 65 -7.90 14.08 6.67
CA GLY A 65 -7.58 14.50 8.04
C GLY A 65 -7.54 13.40 9.09
N HIS A 66 -7.66 12.12 8.71
CA HIS A 66 -7.67 11.00 9.66
C HIS A 66 -6.33 10.27 9.73
N GLU A 67 -5.56 10.48 10.82
CA GLU A 67 -4.22 9.90 10.99
C GLU A 67 -4.21 8.36 10.88
N THR A 68 -5.26 7.71 11.37
CA THR A 68 -5.40 6.24 11.35
C THR A 68 -5.20 5.66 9.95
N LEU A 69 -5.79 6.29 8.94
CA LEU A 69 -5.69 5.87 7.54
C LEU A 69 -4.25 5.99 7.04
N TRP A 70 -3.56 7.07 7.39
CA TRP A 70 -2.16 7.29 7.02
C TRP A 70 -1.21 6.30 7.71
N TYR A 71 -1.41 5.98 8.98
CA TYR A 71 -0.65 4.93 9.65
C TYR A 71 -0.88 3.56 9.02
N HIS A 72 -2.11 3.26 8.63
CA HIS A 72 -2.41 2.02 7.93
C HIS A 72 -1.76 1.98 6.52
N ARG A 73 -1.78 3.09 5.78
CA ARG A 73 -1.07 3.23 4.49
C ARG A 73 0.44 3.01 4.64
N ARG A 74 1.06 3.52 5.71
CA ARG A 74 2.50 3.28 6.03
C ARG A 74 2.78 1.79 6.19
N PHE A 75 1.97 1.10 6.98
CA PHE A 75 2.08 -0.36 7.16
C PHE A 75 1.99 -1.10 5.83
N LEU A 76 1.01 -0.77 4.98
CA LEU A 76 0.82 -1.44 3.69
C LEU A 76 2.01 -1.21 2.76
N PHE A 77 2.43 0.05 2.61
CA PHE A 77 3.55 0.40 1.75
C PHE A 77 4.85 -0.29 2.19
N GLN A 78 5.13 -0.30 3.50
CA GLN A 78 6.31 -0.97 4.03
C GLN A 78 6.24 -2.50 3.84
N THR A 79 5.06 -3.11 4.00
CA THR A 79 4.86 -4.55 3.77
C THR A 79 5.05 -4.90 2.29
N LEU A 80 4.58 -4.05 1.38
CA LEU A 80 4.79 -4.19 -0.06
C LEU A 80 6.27 -4.09 -0.43
N LEU A 81 7.03 -3.13 0.13
CA LEU A 81 8.47 -2.99 -0.13
C LEU A 81 9.31 -4.17 0.37
N LYS A 82 8.83 -4.90 1.38
CA LYS A 82 9.50 -6.10 1.92
C LYS A 82 9.13 -7.38 1.17
N SER A 83 8.09 -7.34 0.33
CA SER A 83 7.63 -8.53 -0.38
C SER A 83 8.58 -8.89 -1.53
N ASP A 84 9.02 -10.15 -1.60
CA ASP A 84 10.01 -10.66 -2.57
C ASP A 84 9.60 -10.54 -4.06
N ASN A 85 8.37 -10.10 -4.36
CA ASN A 85 7.79 -9.98 -5.70
C ASN A 85 7.61 -8.52 -6.18
N LEU A 86 8.41 -7.59 -5.67
CA LEU A 86 8.30 -6.16 -5.95
C LEU A 86 8.48 -5.81 -7.45
N GLU A 87 9.28 -6.59 -8.19
CA GLU A 87 9.56 -6.36 -9.63
C GLU A 87 8.38 -6.65 -10.57
N VAL A 88 7.49 -7.60 -10.23
CA VAL A 88 6.58 -8.19 -11.22
C VAL A 88 5.18 -7.55 -11.26
N LYS A 89 4.75 -6.84 -10.22
CA LYS A 89 3.30 -6.60 -9.98
C LYS A 89 2.84 -5.14 -10.01
N LEU A 90 3.67 -4.15 -9.65
CA LEU A 90 3.31 -2.72 -9.70
C LEU A 90 3.44 -2.09 -11.10
N LEU A 91 4.02 -2.81 -12.06
CA LEU A 91 4.09 -2.43 -13.48
C LEU A 91 2.80 -2.81 -14.24
N LYS A 92 2.06 -3.83 -13.80
CA LYS A 92 0.87 -4.33 -14.52
C LYS A 92 -0.37 -3.45 -14.36
N HIS A 93 -0.45 -2.62 -13.34
CA HIS A 93 -1.62 -1.74 -13.10
C HIS A 93 -1.47 -0.32 -13.67
N SER A 94 -0.42 -0.02 -14.45
CA SER A 94 -0.20 1.35 -14.98
C SER A 94 -0.03 1.46 -16.50
N SER A 95 -0.20 0.39 -17.29
CA SER A 95 0.01 0.45 -18.73
C SER A 95 -1.20 -0.05 -19.54
N ASN A 96 -2.05 0.90 -19.94
CA ASN A 96 -2.58 0.88 -21.31
C ASN A 96 -1.47 1.43 -22.21
N GLY A 97 -0.55 0.58 -22.64
CA GLY A 97 0.54 0.99 -23.51
C GLY A 97 1.56 -0.11 -23.71
N HIS A 98 1.58 -0.69 -24.91
CA HIS A 98 2.64 -1.56 -25.41
C HIS A 98 4.01 -0.86 -25.27
N ALA A 99 4.84 -1.35 -24.35
CA ALA A 99 6.28 -1.17 -24.41
C ALA A 99 6.94 -2.54 -24.20
N PRO A 100 8.03 -2.87 -24.93
CA PRO A 100 8.60 -4.20 -24.90
C PRO A 100 9.20 -4.48 -23.52
N VAL A 101 8.88 -5.66 -22.98
CA VAL A 101 9.45 -6.19 -21.75
C VAL A 101 10.96 -6.37 -21.94
N PRO A 102 11.83 -5.77 -21.11
CA PRO A 102 13.25 -6.07 -21.13
C PRO A 102 13.45 -7.50 -20.61
N GLU A 103 14.06 -8.31 -21.46
CA GLU A 103 14.43 -9.68 -21.17
C GLU A 103 15.46 -9.73 -20.02
N LYS A 104 15.18 -10.61 -19.04
CA LYS A 104 16.02 -11.07 -17.92
C LYS A 104 17.40 -10.39 -17.80
N THR A 105 17.44 -9.24 -17.11
CA THR A 105 18.70 -8.64 -16.67
C THR A 105 18.74 -8.66 -15.14
N GLN A 106 19.63 -9.51 -14.64
CA GLN A 106 20.07 -9.72 -13.26
C GLN A 106 19.85 -8.52 -12.31
N VAL A 107 19.27 -8.82 -11.13
CA VAL A 107 19.40 -8.17 -9.81
C VAL A 107 20.39 -6.99 -9.80
N LYS A 108 20.02 -5.87 -10.41
CA LYS A 108 20.77 -4.62 -10.34
C LYS A 108 19.98 -3.71 -9.42
N ASP A 109 20.37 -3.89 -8.17
CA ASP A 109 20.11 -3.10 -6.97
C ASP A 109 18.65 -2.99 -6.51
N LEU A 110 18.28 -3.90 -5.60
CA LEU A 110 17.04 -3.84 -4.81
C LEU A 110 16.87 -2.48 -4.13
N ALA A 111 17.96 -1.79 -3.76
CA ALA A 111 17.88 -0.45 -3.21
C ALA A 111 17.37 0.55 -4.25
N ALA A 112 17.91 0.53 -5.48
CA ALA A 112 17.44 1.38 -6.57
C ALA A 112 15.96 1.14 -6.90
N LEU A 113 15.52 -0.13 -6.87
CA LEU A 113 14.11 -0.47 -7.07
C LEU A 113 13.21 0.07 -5.95
N LYS A 114 13.62 -0.09 -4.68
CA LYS A 114 12.91 0.49 -3.53
C LYS A 114 12.83 2.01 -3.63
N SER A 115 13.95 2.67 -3.96
CA SER A 115 14.00 4.12 -4.18
C SER A 115 13.06 4.56 -5.30
N PHE A 116 12.98 3.82 -6.41
CA PHE A 116 12.04 4.11 -7.49
C PHE A 116 10.57 4.09 -7.00
N TYR A 117 10.19 3.07 -6.23
CA TYR A 117 8.82 2.98 -5.70
C TYR A 117 8.52 4.02 -4.63
N VAL A 118 9.49 4.38 -3.80
CA VAL A 118 9.37 5.49 -2.84
C VAL A 118 9.11 6.80 -3.57
N LEU A 119 9.91 7.13 -4.60
CA LEU A 119 9.72 8.34 -5.41
C LEU A 119 8.35 8.37 -6.08
N ARG A 120 7.95 7.25 -6.69
CA ARG A 120 6.63 7.12 -7.33
C ARG A 120 5.49 7.33 -6.33
N GLU A 121 5.60 6.83 -5.11
CA GLU A 121 4.58 7.04 -4.08
C GLU A 121 4.55 8.50 -3.60
N ILE A 122 5.70 9.17 -3.46
CA ILE A 122 5.76 10.60 -3.15
C ILE A 122 5.03 11.42 -4.22
N GLU A 123 5.28 11.14 -5.50
CA GLU A 123 4.58 11.80 -6.61
C GLU A 123 3.07 11.55 -6.58
N ASN A 124 2.68 10.30 -6.33
CA ASN A 124 1.28 9.89 -6.22
C ASN A 124 0.54 10.64 -5.10
N VAL A 125 1.11 10.69 -3.90
CA VAL A 125 0.55 11.40 -2.74
C VAL A 125 0.47 12.91 -2.99
N ARG A 126 1.53 13.49 -3.57
CA ARG A 126 1.54 14.93 -3.90
C ARG A 126 0.45 15.30 -4.90
N LYS A 127 0.24 14.45 -5.90
CA LYS A 127 -0.77 14.68 -6.93
C LYS A 127 -2.21 14.50 -6.40
N ASN A 128 -2.45 13.45 -5.62
CA ASN A 128 -3.82 13.02 -5.31
C ASN A 128 -4.32 13.50 -3.95
N ASP A 129 -3.44 13.69 -2.96
CA ASP A 129 -3.84 13.93 -1.56
C ASP A 129 -3.52 15.35 -1.07
N SER A 130 -2.74 16.14 -1.83
CA SER A 130 -2.32 17.50 -1.42
C SER A 130 -3.28 18.62 -1.87
N CYS A 131 -4.20 18.34 -2.80
CA CYS A 131 -5.08 19.35 -3.38
C CYS A 131 -6.30 19.72 -2.51
N THR A 132 -6.31 19.31 -1.24
CA THR A 132 -7.44 19.56 -0.34
C THR A 132 -7.28 20.90 0.39
N SER A 133 -8.38 21.61 0.61
CA SER A 133 -8.42 22.81 1.48
C SER A 133 -8.33 22.46 2.98
N HIS A 134 -8.18 21.18 3.32
CA HIS A 134 -8.16 20.69 4.69
C HIS A 134 -6.74 20.82 5.27
N ASP A 135 -6.51 21.80 6.13
CA ASP A 135 -5.19 22.14 6.68
C ASP A 135 -4.50 20.94 7.36
N TYR A 136 -5.22 20.20 8.20
CA TYR A 136 -4.64 19.03 8.86
C TYR A 136 -4.26 17.90 7.89
N GLN A 137 -5.01 17.68 6.81
CA GLN A 137 -4.65 16.70 5.79
C GLN A 137 -3.31 17.05 5.13
N GLN A 138 -3.04 18.33 4.88
CA GLN A 138 -1.75 18.78 4.36
C GLN A 138 -0.62 18.45 5.34
N THR A 139 -0.85 18.64 6.64
CA THR A 139 0.09 18.20 7.68
C THR A 139 0.37 16.69 7.62
N LEU A 140 -0.67 15.85 7.42
CA LEU A 140 -0.51 14.40 7.32
C LEU A 140 0.24 13.97 6.07
N VAL A 141 -0.04 14.61 4.93
CA VAL A 141 0.71 14.42 3.69
C VAL A 141 2.19 14.72 3.90
N LEU A 142 2.52 15.87 4.51
CA LEU A 142 3.90 16.26 4.77
C LEU A 142 4.61 15.25 5.68
N LYS A 143 3.98 14.84 6.79
CA LYS A 143 4.51 13.79 7.68
C LYS A 143 4.74 12.47 6.94
N TYR A 144 3.82 12.07 6.06
CA TYR A 144 3.94 10.83 5.29
C TYR A 144 5.08 10.89 4.26
N VAL A 145 5.20 12.00 3.53
CA VAL A 145 6.28 12.23 2.56
C VAL A 145 7.64 12.27 3.27
N GLN A 146 7.74 12.95 4.42
CA GLN A 146 8.96 12.98 5.21
C GLN A 146 9.37 11.57 5.68
N TRP A 147 8.39 10.75 6.10
CA TRP A 147 8.65 9.35 6.43
C TRP A 147 9.12 8.54 5.22
N LEU A 148 8.49 8.69 4.05
CA LEU A 148 8.92 8.01 2.82
C LEU A 148 10.36 8.36 2.45
N GLN A 149 10.77 9.61 2.61
CA GLN A 149 12.14 10.07 2.36
C GLN A 149 13.17 9.50 3.36
N SER A 150 12.71 8.92 4.48
CA SER A 150 13.57 8.27 5.48
C SER A 150 13.70 6.75 5.33
N LEU A 151 12.99 6.16 4.36
CA LEU A 151 13.05 4.73 4.02
C LEU A 151 14.27 4.40 3.13
#